data_AF-A0A959C531-F1
#
_entry.id   AF-A0A959C531-F1
#
_cell.length_a   1.000
_cell.length_b   1.000
_cell.length_c   1.000
_cell.angle_alpha   90.00
_cell.angle_beta   90.00
_cell.angle_gamma   90.00
#
_symmetry.space_group_name_H-M   'P 1'
#
loop_
_entity.id
_entity.type
_entity.pdbx_description
1 polymer ?
#
loop_
_entity_poly.entity_id
_entity_poly.type
_entity_poly.pdbx_seq_one_letter_code
_entity_poly.pdbx_strand_id
1 'polypeptide(L)'
;MTVENVIPSSMFAITGNVHLHESASTADLPQASPVSIIQRDQTLYVHFVWSQNGWLGKLLSPGCKWDARVYLELMGAGEISNPAPVTVAFSSASSASYSAVVPVSSLPQGAYKVIATLMLHGPSGPTPIAAYEDLGILQVYED
;
A
#
# COMPACT_ATOMS: atom_id res chain seq x y z
N MET A 1 -6.06 -6.10 5.36
CA MET A 1 -5.14 -6.62 4.33
C MET A 1 -5.30 -8.13 4.21
N THR A 2 -5.73 -8.59 3.04
CA THR A 2 -5.78 -10.02 2.69
C THR A 2 -4.39 -10.49 2.28
N VAL A 3 -3.88 -11.52 2.95
CA VAL A 3 -2.54 -12.09 2.69
C VAL A 3 -2.67 -13.42 1.97
N GLU A 4 -2.06 -13.50 0.80
CA GLU A 4 -1.87 -14.75 0.06
C GLU A 4 -0.44 -15.25 0.26
N ASN A 5 -0.33 -16.32 1.05
CA ASN A 5 0.93 -16.93 1.37
C ASN A 5 0.80 -18.46 1.29
N VAL A 6 1.52 -19.06 0.34
CA VAL A 6 1.54 -20.52 0.15
C VAL A 6 2.38 -21.25 1.20
N ILE A 7 3.19 -20.52 1.98
CA ILE A 7 4.00 -21.07 3.06
C ILE A 7 3.12 -21.22 4.30
N PRO A 8 3.16 -22.36 5.02
CA PRO A 8 2.41 -22.54 6.25
C PRO A 8 2.71 -21.42 7.26
N SER A 9 1.67 -20.88 7.88
CA SER A 9 1.77 -19.78 8.86
C SER A 9 2.63 -20.14 10.08
N SER A 10 2.77 -21.42 10.41
CA SER A 10 3.69 -21.91 11.45
C SER A 10 5.17 -21.72 11.08
N MET A 11 5.49 -21.57 9.80
CA MET A 11 6.85 -21.43 9.28
C MET A 11 7.15 -19.99 8.86
N PHE A 12 6.19 -19.32 8.22
CA PHE A 12 6.26 -17.92 7.82
C PHE A 12 4.85 -17.34 7.73
N ALA A 13 4.56 -16.31 8.53
CA ALA A 13 3.29 -15.61 8.56
C ALA A 13 3.51 -14.11 8.37
N ILE A 14 2.63 -13.50 7.59
CA ILE A 14 2.54 -12.05 7.42
C ILE A 14 1.18 -11.58 7.90
N THR A 15 1.17 -10.49 8.66
CA THR A 15 -0.05 -9.81 9.08
C THR A 15 0.13 -8.32 8.97
N GLY A 16 -0.90 -7.57 8.62
CA GLY A 16 -0.79 -6.12 8.51
C GLY A 16 -2.09 -5.43 8.15
N ASN A 17 -2.02 -4.11 8.13
CA ASN A 17 -3.11 -3.21 7.79
C ASN A 17 -2.62 -2.13 6.82
N VAL A 18 -3.55 -1.54 6.11
CA VAL A 18 -3.31 -0.37 5.26
C VAL A 18 -4.24 0.74 5.71
N HIS A 19 -3.71 1.95 5.84
CA HIS A 19 -4.44 3.13 6.28
C HIS A 19 -4.37 4.23 5.21
N LEU A 20 -5.45 4.99 5.08
CA LEU A 20 -5.51 6.18 4.24
C LEU A 20 -5.49 7.43 5.11
N HIS A 21 -4.67 8.40 4.70
CA HIS A 21 -4.61 9.73 5.29
C HIS A 21 -4.46 10.78 4.19
N GLU A 22 -4.89 12.00 4.43
CA GLU A 22 -4.74 13.12 3.49
C GLU A 22 -3.93 14.25 4.12
N SER A 23 -3.25 15.04 3.29
CA SER A 23 -2.68 16.31 3.73
C SER A 23 -3.78 17.35 3.98
N ALA A 24 -3.45 18.42 4.69
CA ALA A 24 -4.32 19.61 4.71
C ALA A 24 -4.55 20.13 3.27
N SER A 25 -5.74 20.65 3.02
CA SER A 25 -6.04 21.44 1.83
C SER A 25 -5.29 22.77 1.88
N THR A 26 -4.88 23.26 0.71
CA THR A 26 -4.30 24.60 0.53
C THR A 26 -5.34 25.67 0.22
N ALA A 27 -6.60 25.27 -0.03
CA ALA A 27 -7.72 26.15 -0.34
C ALA A 27 -8.45 26.72 0.90
N ASP A 28 -7.85 26.60 2.11
CA ASP A 28 -8.44 27.06 3.38
C ASP A 28 -9.87 26.51 3.66
N LEU A 29 -10.18 25.33 3.11
CA LEU A 29 -11.45 24.66 3.39
C LEU A 29 -11.40 23.86 4.70
N PRO A 30 -12.56 23.66 5.35
CA PRO A 30 -12.66 22.75 6.48
C PRO A 30 -12.19 21.35 6.05
N GLN A 31 -11.30 20.75 6.83
CA GLN A 31 -10.88 19.37 6.60
C GLN A 31 -12.13 18.47 6.57
N ALA A 32 -12.36 17.81 5.43
CA ALA A 32 -13.44 16.86 5.31
C ALA A 32 -13.06 15.54 5.99
N SER A 33 -13.97 14.98 6.78
CA SER A 33 -13.89 13.60 7.25
C SER A 33 -15.14 12.92 6.74
N PRO A 34 -15.06 11.86 5.91
CA PRO A 34 -13.97 10.87 5.80
C PRO A 34 -12.90 11.10 4.71
N VAL A 35 -11.74 10.42 4.84
CA VAL A 35 -10.60 10.37 3.87
C VAL A 35 -10.99 9.78 2.50
N SER A 36 -12.24 9.36 2.31
CA SER A 36 -12.78 8.91 1.04
C SER A 36 -13.23 10.06 0.13
N ILE A 37 -13.10 11.33 0.58
CA ILE A 37 -13.39 12.51 -0.22
C ILE A 37 -12.25 13.51 -0.03
N ILE A 38 -11.50 13.81 -1.10
CA ILE A 38 -10.35 14.72 -1.06
C ILE A 38 -10.44 15.77 -2.17
N GLN A 39 -9.76 16.89 -1.97
CA GLN A 39 -9.51 17.88 -3.00
C GLN A 39 -8.29 17.52 -3.85
N ARG A 40 -8.28 18.02 -5.07
CA ARG A 40 -7.20 17.81 -6.05
C ARG A 40 -5.82 18.30 -5.58
N ASP A 41 -5.77 19.28 -4.69
CA ASP A 41 -4.55 19.83 -4.11
C ASP A 41 -4.04 19.04 -2.89
N GLN A 42 -4.88 18.15 -2.33
CA GLN A 42 -4.48 17.28 -1.23
C GLN A 42 -3.66 16.08 -1.74
N THR A 43 -2.61 15.75 -0.99
CA THR A 43 -1.88 14.49 -1.18
C THR A 43 -2.52 13.42 -0.31
N LEU A 44 -2.90 12.32 -0.94
CA LEU A 44 -3.31 11.09 -0.24
C LEU A 44 -2.07 10.27 0.12
N TYR A 45 -2.02 9.74 1.33
CA TYR A 45 -0.98 8.87 1.84
C TYR A 45 -1.57 7.50 2.12
N VAL A 46 -1.08 6.49 1.40
CA VAL A 46 -1.42 5.09 1.65
C VAL A 46 -0.33 4.48 2.53
N HIS A 47 -0.66 4.24 3.79
CA HIS A 47 0.28 3.80 4.82
C HIS A 47 0.12 2.30 5.09
N PHE A 48 1.14 1.54 4.71
CA PHE A 48 1.26 0.11 4.97
C PHE A 48 1.95 -0.09 6.32
N VAL A 49 1.35 -0.91 7.19
CA VAL A 49 1.97 -1.37 8.44
C VAL A 49 1.81 -2.87 8.53
N TRP A 50 2.92 -3.60 8.56
CA TRP A 50 2.88 -5.07 8.59
C TRP A 50 4.01 -5.65 9.44
N SER A 51 3.83 -6.91 9.81
CA SER A 51 4.82 -7.70 10.51
C SER A 51 4.98 -9.06 9.85
N GLN A 52 6.20 -9.59 9.92
CA GLN A 52 6.48 -10.97 9.63
C GLN A 52 6.77 -11.74 10.91
N ASN A 53 6.40 -13.02 10.94
CA ASN A 53 6.75 -13.94 12.01
C ASN A 53 7.06 -15.33 11.42
N GLY A 54 7.94 -16.09 12.05
CA GLY A 54 8.27 -17.47 11.66
C GLY A 54 9.75 -17.67 11.34
N TRP A 55 10.24 -18.86 11.62
CA TRP A 55 11.68 -19.18 11.54
C TRP A 55 12.25 -19.13 10.12
N LEU A 56 11.41 -19.32 9.08
CA LEU A 56 11.85 -19.21 7.69
C LEU A 56 12.32 -17.80 7.33
N GLY A 57 11.88 -16.76 8.05
CA GLY A 57 12.35 -15.39 7.82
C GLY A 57 13.87 -15.24 7.99
N LYS A 58 14.50 -16.07 8.84
CA LYS A 58 15.97 -16.12 9.01
C LYS A 58 16.70 -16.81 7.86
N LEU A 59 15.99 -17.60 7.05
CA LEU A 59 16.56 -18.34 5.92
C LEU A 59 16.36 -17.63 4.60
N LEU A 60 15.43 -16.68 4.53
CA LEU A 60 15.26 -15.83 3.37
C LEU A 60 16.49 -14.94 3.17
N SER A 61 16.86 -14.77 1.89
CA SER A 61 18.05 -14.05 1.49
C SER A 61 18.03 -12.59 1.98
N PRO A 62 19.17 -12.02 2.41
CA PRO A 62 19.29 -10.60 2.69
C PRO A 62 18.99 -9.69 1.49
N GLY A 63 19.01 -10.23 0.26
CA GLY A 63 18.64 -9.50 -0.96
C GLY A 63 17.14 -9.43 -1.23
N CYS A 64 16.31 -10.01 -0.35
CA CYS A 64 14.87 -9.85 -0.45
C CYS A 64 14.43 -8.41 -0.12
N LYS A 65 13.28 -8.00 -0.65
CA LYS A 65 12.70 -6.68 -0.42
C LYS A 65 11.18 -6.73 -0.51
N TRP A 66 10.52 -5.95 0.32
CA TRP A 66 9.09 -5.68 0.23
C TRP A 66 8.86 -4.58 -0.80
N ASP A 67 7.83 -4.75 -1.61
CA ASP A 67 7.39 -3.76 -2.60
C ASP A 67 5.94 -3.39 -2.32
N ALA A 68 5.72 -2.15 -1.90
CA ALA A 68 4.40 -1.59 -1.61
C ALA A 68 3.94 -0.75 -2.81
N ARG A 69 2.79 -1.12 -3.37
CA ARG A 69 2.20 -0.51 -4.57
C ARG A 69 0.77 -0.10 -4.31
N VAL A 70 0.36 0.98 -4.97
CA VAL A 70 -1.02 1.44 -4.99
C VAL A 70 -1.45 1.50 -6.45
N TYR A 71 -2.61 0.93 -6.73
CA TYR A 71 -3.27 0.99 -8.02
C TYR A 71 -4.51 1.87 -7.93
N LEU A 72 -4.69 2.71 -8.94
CA LEU A 72 -5.78 3.65 -9.05
C LEU A 72 -6.54 3.40 -10.35
N GLU A 73 -7.84 3.15 -10.21
CA GLU A 73 -8.73 2.97 -11.35
C GLU A 73 -9.79 4.09 -11.33
N LEU A 74 -9.80 4.91 -12.38
CA LEU A 74 -10.80 5.97 -12.54
C LEU A 74 -12.09 5.36 -13.08
N MET A 75 -13.15 5.46 -12.27
CA MET A 75 -14.47 4.96 -12.62
C MET A 75 -14.98 5.61 -13.91
N GLY A 76 -15.29 4.78 -14.91
CA GLY A 76 -15.82 5.21 -16.20
C GLY A 76 -14.78 5.63 -17.24
N ALA A 77 -13.50 5.75 -16.88
CA ALA A 77 -12.43 6.15 -17.82
C ALA A 77 -11.20 5.21 -17.81
N GLY A 78 -11.16 4.20 -16.94
CA GLY A 78 -10.14 3.15 -16.91
C GLY A 78 -8.96 3.45 -15.98
N GLU A 79 -7.83 2.77 -16.20
CA GLU A 79 -6.62 2.92 -15.37
C GLU A 79 -5.96 4.29 -15.61
N ILE A 80 -5.46 4.90 -14.54
CA ILE A 80 -4.62 6.09 -14.61
C ILE A 80 -3.17 5.74 -14.24
N SER A 81 -2.26 6.71 -14.36
CA SER A 81 -0.89 6.52 -13.90
C SER A 81 -0.88 6.23 -12.40
N ASN A 82 -0.34 5.08 -12.04
CA ASN A 82 -0.16 4.69 -10.64
C ASN A 82 1.03 5.45 -10.02
N PRO A 83 0.99 5.73 -8.70
CA PRO A 83 2.12 6.28 -7.98
C PRO A 83 3.33 5.32 -8.03
N ALA A 84 4.52 5.88 -7.85
CA ALA A 84 5.74 5.08 -7.79
C ALA A 84 5.69 4.11 -6.58
N PRO A 85 6.10 2.84 -6.75
CA PRO A 85 6.19 1.90 -5.64
C PRO A 85 7.20 2.35 -4.59
N VAL A 86 6.97 1.96 -3.33
CA VAL A 86 7.93 2.09 -2.25
C VAL A 86 8.50 0.73 -1.90
N THR A 87 9.82 0.61 -1.94
CA THR A 87 10.53 -0.60 -1.58
C THR A 87 11.10 -0.49 -0.16
N VAL A 88 10.91 -1.54 0.64
CA VAL A 88 11.48 -1.65 2.00
C VAL A 88 12.39 -2.88 2.06
N ALA A 89 13.60 -2.72 2.61
CA ALA A 89 14.55 -3.82 2.75
C ALA A 89 13.96 -4.92 3.66
N PHE A 90 14.07 -6.17 3.23
CA PHE A 90 13.68 -7.30 4.05
C PHE A 90 14.67 -7.48 5.21
N SER A 91 14.16 -7.92 6.36
CA SER A 91 14.99 -8.23 7.53
C SER A 91 15.04 -9.73 7.72
N SER A 92 16.23 -10.32 7.65
CA SER A 92 16.44 -11.76 7.85
C SER A 92 16.36 -12.10 9.33
N ALA A 93 15.13 -12.15 9.84
CA ALA A 93 14.81 -12.37 11.25
C ALA A 93 13.56 -13.22 11.40
N SER A 94 13.41 -13.89 12.54
CA SER A 94 12.19 -14.69 12.84
C SER A 94 10.97 -13.82 13.13
N SER A 95 11.19 -12.54 13.42
CA SER A 95 10.14 -11.54 13.55
C SER A 95 10.72 -10.19 13.14
N ALA A 96 9.94 -9.40 12.42
CA ALA A 96 10.26 -8.03 12.06
C ALA A 96 8.98 -7.24 11.77
N SER A 97 9.01 -5.96 12.08
CA SER A 97 7.92 -5.02 11.79
C SER A 97 8.39 -4.00 10.76
N TYR A 98 7.47 -3.57 9.91
CA TYR A 98 7.73 -2.71 8.77
C TYR A 98 6.65 -1.65 8.63
N SER A 99 7.03 -0.54 8.02
CA SER A 99 6.09 0.48 7.54
C SER A 99 6.57 1.06 6.22
N ALA A 100 5.61 1.48 5.39
CA ALA A 100 5.87 2.19 4.14
C ALA A 100 4.72 3.15 3.84
N VAL A 101 5.02 4.32 3.31
CA VAL A 101 4.01 5.31 2.90
C VAL A 101 4.17 5.57 1.42
N VAL A 102 3.11 5.32 0.65
CA VAL A 102 3.05 5.67 -0.77
C VAL A 102 2.26 6.98 -0.91
N PRO A 103 2.90 8.09 -1.31
CA PRO A 103 2.20 9.34 -1.57
C PRO A 103 1.52 9.29 -2.94
N VAL A 104 0.32 9.83 -3.00
CA VAL A 104 -0.52 9.95 -4.20
C VAL A 104 -0.99 11.39 -4.31
N SER A 105 -0.53 12.08 -5.33
CA SER A 105 -0.81 13.51 -5.55
C SER A 105 -1.25 13.75 -6.99
N SER A 106 -1.78 14.95 -7.23
CA SER A 106 -2.13 15.42 -8.57
C SER A 106 -3.18 14.54 -9.29
N LEU A 107 -4.10 13.96 -8.53
CA LEU A 107 -5.21 13.20 -9.09
C LEU A 107 -6.19 14.13 -9.81
N PRO A 108 -6.58 13.85 -11.05
CA PRO A 108 -7.69 14.53 -11.69
C PRO A 108 -8.99 14.35 -10.90
N GLN A 109 -9.94 15.28 -11.06
CA GLN A 109 -11.28 15.12 -10.51
C GLN A 109 -11.93 13.82 -11.00
N GLY A 110 -12.58 13.08 -10.10
CA GLY A 110 -13.23 11.82 -10.41
C GLY A 110 -13.38 10.89 -9.21
N ALA A 111 -14.04 9.75 -9.42
CA ALA A 111 -14.15 8.68 -8.44
C ALA A 111 -13.14 7.58 -8.77
N TYR A 112 -12.30 7.22 -7.81
CA TYR A 112 -11.25 6.22 -7.97
C TYR A 112 -11.52 5.01 -7.11
N LYS A 113 -11.33 3.81 -7.67
CA LYS A 113 -11.09 2.62 -6.86
C LYS A 113 -9.62 2.58 -6.47
N VAL A 114 -9.35 2.39 -5.18
CA VAL A 114 -7.98 2.36 -4.63
C VAL A 114 -7.64 0.96 -4.15
N ILE A 115 -6.62 0.35 -4.74
CA ILE A 115 -6.16 -0.99 -4.37
C ILE A 115 -4.71 -0.89 -3.91
N ALA A 116 -4.44 -1.34 -2.69
CA ALA A 116 -3.10 -1.44 -2.13
C ALA A 116 -2.59 -2.87 -2.26
N THR A 117 -1.33 -3.05 -2.64
CA THR A 117 -0.68 -4.36 -2.70
C THR A 117 0.70 -4.32 -2.04
N LEU A 118 1.05 -5.42 -1.38
CA LEU A 118 2.34 -5.64 -0.77
C LEU A 118 2.88 -6.97 -1.30
N MET A 119 4.07 -6.96 -1.88
CA MET A 119 4.69 -8.19 -2.41
C MET A 119 6.11 -8.34 -1.91
N LEU A 120 6.50 -9.56 -1.55
CA LEU A 120 7.90 -9.87 -1.29
C LEU A 120 8.59 -10.26 -2.59
N HIS A 121 9.69 -9.59 -2.91
CA HIS A 121 10.60 -9.96 -3.98
C HIS A 121 11.87 -10.58 -3.40
N GLY A 122 12.31 -11.68 -4.02
CA GLY A 122 13.64 -12.22 -3.83
C GLY A 122 14.66 -11.53 -4.76
N PRO A 123 15.94 -11.91 -4.66
CA PRO A 123 17.01 -11.35 -5.49
C PRO A 123 16.80 -11.52 -6.99
N SER A 124 16.05 -12.53 -7.41
CA SER A 124 15.84 -12.92 -8.80
C SER A 124 14.42 -12.71 -9.32
N GLY A 125 13.49 -12.20 -8.51
CA GLY A 125 12.09 -12.05 -8.94
C GLY A 125 11.06 -12.09 -7.80
N PRO A 126 9.77 -12.14 -8.13
CA PRO A 126 8.70 -12.22 -7.13
C PRO A 126 8.76 -13.54 -6.36
N THR A 127 8.34 -13.50 -5.10
CA THR A 127 8.13 -14.70 -4.26
C THR A 127 6.64 -15.04 -4.21
N PRO A 128 6.22 -16.20 -3.66
CA PRO A 128 4.80 -16.55 -3.58
C PRO A 128 4.11 -15.89 -2.36
N ILE A 129 4.61 -14.73 -1.91
CA ILE A 129 4.08 -13.97 -0.79
C ILE A 129 3.62 -12.63 -1.33
N ALA A 130 2.31 -12.48 -1.38
CA ALA A 130 1.64 -11.26 -1.79
C ALA A 130 0.48 -10.96 -0.83
N ALA A 131 0.11 -9.71 -0.74
CA ALA A 131 -1.04 -9.28 0.01
C ALA A 131 -1.69 -8.11 -0.71
N TYR A 132 -3.00 -7.97 -0.56
CA TYR A 132 -3.76 -6.88 -1.14
C TYR A 132 -4.83 -6.38 -0.18
N GLU A 133 -5.22 -5.13 -0.35
CA GLU A 133 -6.34 -4.51 0.34
C GLU A 133 -7.10 -3.63 -0.65
N ASP A 134 -8.42 -3.84 -0.74
CA ASP A 134 -9.33 -2.91 -1.40
C ASP A 134 -9.69 -1.82 -0.40
N LEU A 135 -9.22 -0.59 -0.66
CA LEU A 135 -9.43 0.56 0.23
C LEU A 135 -10.74 1.29 -0.06
N GLY A 136 -11.52 0.79 -1.03
CA GLY A 136 -12.81 1.35 -1.42
C GLY A 136 -12.68 2.47 -2.44
N ILE A 137 -13.67 3.37 -2.41
CA ILE A 137 -13.81 4.45 -3.38
C ILE A 137 -13.32 5.78 -2.78
N LEU A 138 -12.44 6.45 -3.51
CA LEU A 138 -11.96 7.79 -3.24
C LEU A 138 -12.61 8.77 -4.23
N GLN A 139 -13.33 9.77 -3.73
CA GLN A 139 -13.83 10.88 -4.52
C GLN A 139 -12.80 12.00 -4.50
N VAL A 140 -12.33 12.41 -5.68
CA VAL A 140 -11.53 13.62 -5.88
C VAL A 140 -12.41 14.69 -6.49
N TYR A 141 -12.48 15.87 -5.87
CA TYR A 141 -13.25 17.00 -6.38
C TYR A 141 -12.38 18.24 -6.62
N GLU A 142 -12.91 19.14 -7.45
CA GLU A 142 -12.37 20.48 -7.73
C GLU A 142 -13.49 21.47 -7.41
N ASP A 143 -13.14 22.62 -6.84
CA ASP A 143 -14.08 23.67 -6.40
C ASP A 143 -14.73 24.40 -7.59
#